data_AF-A0A2R6JA66-F1
#
_entry.id   AF-A0A2R6JA66-F1
#
_cell.length_a   1.000
_cell.length_b   1.000
_cell.length_c   1.000
_cell.angle_alpha   90.00
_cell.angle_beta   90.00
_cell.angle_gamma   90.00
#
_symmetry.space_group_name_H-M   'P 1'
#
loop_
_entity.id
_entity.type
_entity.pdbx_description
1 polymer ?
#
loop_
_entity_poly.entity_id
_entity_poly.type
_entity_poly.pdbx_seq_one_letter_code
_entity_poly.pdbx_strand_id
1 'polypeptide(L)'
;MDDIRFAVLGTGGIGRRALEVSTAKDGLTPVAACDRHGIAVDHDGLDVDELLAATEGNVASESDEDTTLTDGGTAAVKQHGDQAGVLASTQARPTETPIADTIAESDTIDAVLIALPNLEHDFIPEVATEFAAAGYEGVLVDVLKRSRVIGLLDERADTFEEAGITFVCGAGATPGFLTGAAALAAQSFVEVEAIDIHWGVGLQSGYEDNRGTVREDIAHLPGYDIESARDLSDDEIEAIVDDHDGVIEFEDMEHADDVLLERAGICDAADVTVGGVLDVRNDEKPTTTTVTVTGRTFDGERATNTFELGDETSMAANVNGPALGYLKAGVRRNRAGEYGVFGPADLMPGF
;
A
#
# COMPACT_ATOMS: atom_id res chain seq x y z
N MET A 1 -7.31 -25.67 -3.93
CA MET A 1 -5.87 -25.39 -4.11
C MET A 1 -5.60 -24.19 -3.26
N ASP A 2 -4.69 -24.29 -2.31
CA ASP A 2 -4.35 -23.17 -1.41
C ASP A 2 -3.21 -22.32 -1.98
N ASP A 3 -2.59 -22.79 -3.07
CA ASP A 3 -1.60 -22.03 -3.83
C ASP A 3 -2.28 -20.88 -4.59
N ILE A 4 -1.64 -19.73 -4.54
CA ILE A 4 -2.07 -18.47 -5.13
C ILE A 4 -0.88 -17.91 -5.91
N ARG A 5 -1.05 -17.78 -7.22
CA ARG A 5 -0.11 -17.07 -8.08
C ARG A 5 -0.51 -15.62 -8.13
N PHE A 6 0.40 -14.71 -7.81
CA PHE A 6 0.07 -13.29 -7.78
C PHE A 6 1.06 -12.43 -8.55
N ALA A 7 0.59 -11.27 -8.98
CA ALA A 7 1.40 -10.24 -9.60
C ALA A 7 1.55 -9.02 -8.68
N VAL A 8 2.64 -8.27 -8.86
CA VAL A 8 2.88 -6.99 -8.17
C VAL A 8 3.02 -5.88 -9.20
N LEU A 9 2.11 -4.90 -9.19
CA LEU A 9 2.25 -3.68 -9.97
C LEU A 9 2.98 -2.64 -9.12
N GLY A 10 4.16 -2.21 -9.58
CA GLY A 10 5.02 -1.27 -8.88
C GLY A 10 6.08 -1.98 -8.02
N THR A 11 7.34 -1.90 -8.43
CA THR A 11 8.49 -2.43 -7.68
C THR A 11 9.25 -1.35 -6.93
N GLY A 12 8.53 -0.38 -6.36
CA GLY A 12 9.07 0.59 -5.39
C GLY A 12 9.21 -0.01 -3.99
N GLY A 13 9.34 0.85 -2.96
CA GLY A 13 9.50 0.42 -1.57
C GLY A 13 8.46 -0.60 -1.09
N ILE A 14 7.17 -0.36 -1.35
CA ILE A 14 6.10 -1.29 -0.95
C ILE A 14 6.17 -2.60 -1.75
N GLY A 15 6.16 -2.55 -3.08
CA GLY A 15 6.10 -3.76 -3.90
C GLY A 15 7.32 -4.67 -3.75
N ARG A 16 8.53 -4.12 -3.60
CA ARG A 16 9.73 -4.92 -3.28
C ARG A 16 9.58 -5.64 -1.94
N ARG A 17 9.08 -4.95 -0.91
CA ARG A 17 8.84 -5.56 0.41
C ARG A 17 7.69 -6.57 0.38
N ALA A 18 6.68 -6.39 -0.47
CA ALA A 18 5.66 -7.41 -0.70
C ALA A 18 6.25 -8.69 -1.29
N LEU A 19 7.13 -8.58 -2.30
CA LEU A 19 7.86 -9.71 -2.86
C LEU A 19 8.72 -10.39 -1.79
N GLU A 20 9.51 -9.64 -1.02
CA GLU A 20 10.34 -10.15 0.08
C GLU A 20 9.50 -10.91 1.12
N VAL A 21 8.42 -10.31 1.63
CA VAL A 21 7.54 -10.94 2.63
C VAL A 21 6.85 -12.18 2.08
N SER A 22 6.55 -12.22 0.78
CA SER A 22 5.90 -13.38 0.16
C SER A 22 6.77 -14.65 0.23
N THR A 23 8.10 -14.53 0.23
CA THR A 23 9.03 -15.67 0.35
C THR A 23 8.92 -16.40 1.70
N ALA A 24 8.41 -15.71 2.73
CA ALA A 24 8.20 -16.25 4.06
C ALA A 24 6.76 -16.75 4.30
N LYS A 25 5.90 -16.72 3.28
CA LYS A 25 4.48 -17.12 3.37
C LYS A 25 4.19 -18.33 2.50
N ASP A 26 3.70 -19.40 3.13
CA ASP A 26 3.22 -20.57 2.40
C ASP A 26 2.00 -20.22 1.51
N GLY A 27 1.95 -20.87 0.35
CA GLY A 27 0.84 -20.77 -0.62
C GLY A 27 0.81 -19.50 -1.46
N LEU A 28 1.85 -18.66 -1.41
CA LEU A 28 1.99 -17.49 -2.27
C LEU A 28 3.17 -17.68 -3.24
N THR A 29 2.93 -17.46 -4.52
CA THR A 29 3.98 -17.52 -5.56
C THR A 29 3.89 -16.27 -6.43
N PRO A 30 4.85 -15.32 -6.34
CA PRO A 30 4.88 -14.19 -7.25
C PRO A 30 5.27 -14.69 -8.64
N VAL A 31 4.45 -14.42 -9.66
CA VAL A 31 4.69 -14.88 -11.04
C VAL A 31 4.90 -13.72 -12.02
N ALA A 32 4.54 -12.50 -11.61
CA ALA A 32 4.81 -11.30 -12.39
C ALA A 32 5.09 -10.09 -11.48
N ALA A 33 5.98 -9.21 -11.93
CA ALA A 33 6.24 -7.93 -11.28
C ALA A 33 6.58 -6.89 -12.35
N CYS A 34 6.06 -5.66 -12.21
CA CYS A 34 6.32 -4.61 -13.19
C CYS A 34 6.55 -3.24 -12.55
N ASP A 35 7.21 -2.36 -13.29
CA ASP A 35 7.26 -0.92 -13.02
C ASP A 35 7.14 -0.16 -14.35
N ARG A 36 7.35 1.16 -14.32
CA ARG A 36 7.23 2.01 -15.52
C ARG A 36 8.22 1.67 -16.65
N HIS A 37 9.26 0.87 -16.39
CA HIS A 37 10.31 0.55 -17.35
C HIS A 37 10.16 -0.85 -17.94
N GLY A 38 9.54 -1.79 -17.23
CA GLY A 38 9.51 -3.18 -17.66
C GLY A 38 8.56 -4.09 -16.91
N ILE A 39 8.64 -5.36 -17.26
CA ILE A 39 7.93 -6.46 -16.61
C ILE A 39 8.84 -7.69 -16.52
N ALA A 40 8.83 -8.36 -15.36
CA ALA A 40 9.37 -9.69 -15.15
C ALA A 40 8.22 -10.69 -15.04
N VAL A 41 8.33 -11.84 -15.72
CA VAL A 41 7.30 -12.90 -15.72
C VAL A 41 7.98 -14.25 -15.63
N ASP A 42 7.57 -15.07 -14.65
CA ASP A 42 7.88 -16.50 -14.57
C ASP A 42 6.68 -17.24 -13.98
N HIS A 43 6.01 -18.05 -14.79
CA HIS A 43 4.81 -18.79 -14.36
C HIS A 43 5.11 -19.93 -13.38
N ASP A 44 6.37 -20.36 -13.27
CA ASP A 44 6.82 -21.31 -12.26
C ASP A 44 7.24 -20.61 -10.94
N GLY A 45 7.30 -19.27 -10.96
CA GLY A 45 7.61 -18.40 -9.83
C GLY A 45 8.88 -17.57 -10.07
N LEU A 46 8.80 -16.27 -9.79
CA LEU A 46 9.93 -15.35 -9.91
C LEU A 46 11.05 -15.71 -8.91
N ASP A 47 12.30 -15.57 -9.35
CA ASP A 47 13.46 -15.53 -8.45
C ASP A 47 13.45 -14.18 -7.72
N VAL A 48 12.81 -14.15 -6.55
CA VAL A 48 12.64 -12.92 -5.75
C VAL A 48 13.97 -12.39 -5.25
N ASP A 49 14.91 -13.25 -4.86
CA ASP A 49 16.22 -12.82 -4.35
C ASP A 49 17.01 -12.11 -5.46
N GLU A 50 16.99 -12.64 -6.69
CA GLU A 50 17.61 -11.99 -7.85
C GLU A 50 16.95 -10.66 -8.18
N LEU A 51 15.61 -10.62 -8.18
CA LEU A 51 14.85 -9.41 -8.49
C LEU A 51 15.11 -8.31 -7.45
N LEU A 52 15.16 -8.65 -6.16
CA LEU A 52 15.44 -7.71 -5.08
C LEU A 52 16.87 -7.16 -5.14
N ALA A 53 17.84 -8.03 -5.43
CA ALA A 53 19.25 -7.64 -5.59
C ALA A 53 19.46 -6.74 -6.82
N ALA A 54 18.74 -7.01 -7.91
CA ALA A 54 18.82 -6.20 -9.13
C ALA A 54 18.20 -4.80 -8.95
N THR A 55 17.10 -4.72 -8.19
CA THR A 55 16.34 -3.47 -7.98
C THR A 55 16.86 -2.62 -6.82
N GLU A 56 17.85 -3.09 -6.06
CA GLU A 56 18.38 -2.38 -4.89
C GLU A 56 19.04 -1.05 -5.26
N GLY A 57 18.48 0.05 -4.75
CA GLY A 57 19.00 1.41 -4.98
C GLY A 57 18.75 1.98 -6.38
N ASN A 58 17.97 1.30 -7.23
CA ASN A 58 17.56 1.80 -8.55
C ASN A 58 16.10 2.29 -8.58
N VAL A 59 15.58 2.75 -7.42
CA VAL A 59 14.21 3.25 -7.30
C VAL A 59 14.12 4.60 -8.00
N ALA A 60 13.06 4.77 -8.78
CA ALA A 60 12.78 5.96 -9.58
C ALA A 60 12.57 7.21 -8.71
N SER A 61 13.63 7.90 -8.33
CA SER A 61 13.61 9.35 -8.15
C SER A 61 13.74 10.00 -9.54
N GLU A 62 12.94 11.02 -9.79
CA GLU A 62 13.10 11.85 -10.99
C GLU A 62 14.32 12.77 -10.78
N SER A 63 15.51 12.26 -11.08
CA SER A 63 16.68 13.12 -11.27
C SER A 63 17.09 13.10 -12.74
N ASP A 64 16.50 14.01 -13.51
CA ASP A 64 17.24 14.70 -14.56
C ASP A 64 18.36 15.48 -13.85
N GLU A 65 19.53 14.87 -13.64
CA GLU A 65 20.84 15.53 -13.82
C GLU A 65 22.04 14.60 -13.52
N ASP A 66 22.97 14.65 -14.47
CA ASP A 66 24.33 14.10 -14.45
C ASP A 66 25.07 14.43 -13.14
N THR A 67 25.16 13.45 -12.22
CA THR A 67 26.10 13.50 -11.10
C THR A 67 27.05 12.31 -11.16
N THR A 68 28.12 12.51 -11.93
CA THR A 68 29.33 11.71 -11.85
C THR A 68 30.16 12.06 -10.61
N LEU A 69 30.82 11.04 -10.04
CA LEU A 69 31.88 10.98 -8.99
C LEU A 69 31.38 10.43 -7.63
N THR A 70 31.87 9.29 -7.14
CA THR A 70 33.25 9.12 -6.64
C THR A 70 33.70 7.64 -6.51
N ASP A 71 35.00 7.52 -6.24
CA ASP A 71 35.97 6.44 -6.43
C ASP A 71 36.04 5.42 -5.27
N GLY A 72 36.32 4.15 -5.59
CA GLY A 72 37.03 3.24 -4.70
C GLY A 72 36.24 2.16 -3.95
N GLY A 73 36.14 0.96 -4.54
CA GLY A 73 35.87 -0.30 -3.83
C GLY A 73 34.79 -1.13 -4.50
N THR A 74 35.05 -2.42 -4.75
CA THR A 74 34.13 -3.38 -5.38
C THR A 74 32.75 -3.37 -4.74
N ALA A 75 31.83 -2.62 -5.34
CA ALA A 75 30.41 -2.59 -5.04
C ALA A 75 29.68 -2.50 -6.38
N ALA A 76 28.60 -3.25 -6.52
CA ALA A 76 27.76 -3.27 -7.71
C ALA A 76 27.44 -1.84 -8.13
N VAL A 77 27.68 -1.53 -9.42
CA VAL A 77 27.40 -0.22 -10.00
C VAL A 77 25.90 0.03 -9.86
N LYS A 78 25.52 0.97 -8.99
CA LYS A 78 24.16 1.54 -8.94
C LYS A 78 23.92 2.22 -10.29
N GLN A 79 23.05 1.65 -11.12
CA GLN A 79 22.84 2.11 -12.48
C GLN A 79 21.59 2.97 -12.55
N HIS A 80 21.77 4.29 -12.45
CA HIS A 80 20.84 5.24 -13.04
C HIS A 80 21.06 5.21 -14.57
N GLY A 81 20.11 4.63 -15.32
CA GLY A 81 20.15 4.47 -16.78
C GLY A 81 19.04 3.56 -17.30
N ASP A 82 19.05 3.21 -18.59
CA ASP A 82 18.05 2.38 -19.32
C ASP A 82 17.83 0.95 -18.75
N GLN A 83 18.45 0.61 -17.62
CA GLN A 83 18.37 -0.65 -16.88
C GLN A 83 17.98 -0.42 -15.41
N ALA A 84 17.27 0.67 -15.09
CA ALA A 84 16.77 0.96 -13.75
C ALA A 84 15.48 0.19 -13.44
N GLY A 85 15.16 0.04 -12.16
CA GLY A 85 13.98 -0.68 -11.70
C GLY A 85 14.02 -2.18 -12.05
N VAL A 86 12.88 -2.76 -12.40
CA VAL A 86 12.70 -4.17 -12.72
C VAL A 86 13.62 -4.62 -13.86
N LEU A 87 13.98 -3.73 -14.79
CA LEU A 87 14.87 -4.03 -15.92
C LEU A 87 16.31 -4.36 -15.53
N ALA A 88 16.71 -4.06 -14.30
CA ALA A 88 18.00 -4.53 -13.79
C ALA A 88 18.04 -6.06 -13.65
N SER A 89 16.87 -6.71 -13.50
CA SER A 89 16.75 -8.17 -13.38
C SER A 89 16.89 -8.85 -14.74
N THR A 90 17.56 -10.00 -14.72
CA THR A 90 17.68 -10.87 -15.90
C THR A 90 16.36 -11.54 -16.29
N GLN A 91 15.36 -11.52 -15.40
CA GLN A 91 14.01 -12.03 -15.63
C GLN A 91 13.12 -11.03 -16.37
N ALA A 92 13.55 -9.76 -16.46
CA ALA A 92 12.73 -8.69 -16.96
C ALA A 92 12.95 -8.40 -18.45
N ARG A 93 11.91 -7.85 -19.09
CA ARG A 93 11.94 -7.31 -20.45
C ARG A 93 11.41 -5.87 -20.47
N PRO A 94 11.97 -4.99 -21.32
CA PRO A 94 11.48 -3.63 -21.50
C PRO A 94 10.09 -3.64 -22.12
N THR A 95 9.24 -2.73 -21.65
CA THR A 95 7.92 -2.47 -22.23
C THR A 95 7.47 -1.05 -21.89
N GLU A 96 6.75 -0.42 -22.82
CA GLU A 96 6.09 0.87 -22.59
C GLU A 96 4.69 0.69 -21.98
N THR A 97 4.19 -0.55 -21.92
CA THR A 97 2.84 -0.89 -21.46
C THR A 97 2.85 -1.97 -20.37
N PRO A 98 3.57 -1.78 -19.25
CA PRO A 98 3.79 -2.80 -18.23
C PRO A 98 2.51 -3.35 -17.58
N ILE A 99 1.51 -2.50 -17.37
CA ILE A 99 0.21 -2.91 -16.80
C ILE A 99 -0.56 -3.77 -17.80
N ALA A 100 -0.68 -3.34 -19.06
CA ALA A 100 -1.32 -4.12 -20.12
C ALA A 100 -0.60 -5.46 -20.38
N ASP A 101 0.73 -5.47 -20.29
CA ASP A 101 1.53 -6.69 -20.39
C ASP A 101 1.26 -7.63 -19.21
N THR A 102 1.04 -7.11 -17.99
CA THR A 102 0.63 -7.93 -16.84
C THR A 102 -0.79 -8.49 -17.02
N ILE A 103 -1.71 -7.68 -17.53
CA ILE A 103 -3.07 -8.11 -17.89
C ILE A 103 -3.03 -9.24 -18.94
N ALA A 104 -2.09 -9.21 -19.89
CA ALA A 104 -1.94 -10.25 -20.89
C ALA A 104 -1.53 -11.62 -20.30
N GLU A 105 -0.96 -11.65 -19.09
CA GLU A 105 -0.57 -12.87 -18.37
C GLU A 105 -1.67 -13.36 -17.38
N SER A 106 -2.82 -12.69 -17.35
CA SER A 106 -3.87 -12.83 -16.32
C SER A 106 -4.47 -14.24 -16.20
N ASP A 107 -4.47 -15.04 -17.26
CA ASP A 107 -4.89 -16.46 -17.22
C ASP A 107 -4.11 -17.30 -16.18
N THR A 108 -2.94 -16.80 -15.76
CA THR A 108 -2.06 -17.45 -14.79
C THR A 108 -1.99 -16.76 -13.44
N ILE A 109 -2.76 -15.69 -13.22
CA ILE A 109 -2.67 -14.85 -12.03
C ILE A 109 -4.00 -14.94 -11.27
N ASP A 110 -3.96 -15.41 -10.02
CA ASP A 110 -5.13 -15.46 -9.13
C ASP A 110 -5.41 -14.08 -8.49
N ALA A 111 -4.36 -13.28 -8.30
CA ALA A 111 -4.44 -12.00 -7.61
C ALA A 111 -3.38 -10.99 -8.08
N VAL A 112 -3.69 -9.70 -7.99
CA VAL A 112 -2.76 -8.61 -8.28
C VAL A 112 -2.69 -7.68 -7.07
N LEU A 113 -1.48 -7.47 -6.54
CA LEU A 113 -1.19 -6.42 -5.58
C LEU A 113 -0.78 -5.16 -6.33
N ILE A 114 -1.55 -4.09 -6.13
CA ILE A 114 -1.33 -2.78 -6.72
C ILE A 114 -0.53 -1.94 -5.71
N ALA A 115 0.80 -1.98 -5.84
CA ALA A 115 1.76 -1.24 -5.02
C ALA A 115 2.25 0.03 -5.73
N LEU A 116 1.37 0.68 -6.49
CA LEU A 116 1.63 1.91 -7.23
C LEU A 116 1.21 3.12 -6.37
N PRO A 117 1.95 4.24 -6.44
CA PRO A 117 1.51 5.48 -5.81
C PRO A 117 0.28 6.03 -6.55
N ASN A 118 -0.70 6.55 -5.81
CA ASN A 118 -1.92 7.11 -6.40
C ASN A 118 -1.87 8.64 -6.44
N LEU A 119 -0.92 9.18 -7.21
CA LEU A 119 -0.71 10.63 -7.37
C LEU A 119 -1.81 11.29 -8.22
N GLU A 120 -2.57 10.50 -8.97
CA GLU A 120 -3.80 10.90 -9.66
C GLU A 120 -4.94 10.10 -9.02
N HIS A 121 -5.99 10.79 -8.53
CA HIS A 121 -6.99 10.18 -7.65
C HIS A 121 -7.73 8.99 -8.29
N ASP A 122 -7.78 8.90 -9.60
CA ASP A 122 -8.46 7.87 -10.39
C ASP A 122 -7.52 6.81 -10.96
N PHE A 123 -6.19 6.92 -10.80
CA PHE A 123 -5.25 5.99 -11.42
C PHE A 123 -5.48 4.52 -11.00
N ILE A 124 -5.56 4.22 -9.70
CA ILE A 124 -5.87 2.84 -9.26
C ILE A 124 -7.26 2.36 -9.73
N PRO A 125 -8.35 3.14 -9.58
CA PRO A 125 -9.65 2.79 -10.17
C PRO A 125 -9.62 2.55 -11.69
N GLU A 126 -8.83 3.30 -12.44
CA GLU A 126 -8.66 3.11 -13.89
C GLU A 126 -7.91 1.83 -14.20
N VAL A 127 -6.80 1.54 -13.51
CA VAL A 127 -6.08 0.25 -13.64
C VAL A 127 -7.04 -0.91 -13.38
N ALA A 128 -7.84 -0.85 -12.31
CA ALA A 128 -8.84 -1.88 -12.02
C ALA A 128 -9.89 -2.03 -13.14
N THR A 129 -10.27 -0.92 -13.77
CA THR A 129 -11.19 -0.91 -14.93
C THR A 129 -10.54 -1.53 -16.17
N GLU A 130 -9.24 -1.35 -16.38
CA GLU A 130 -8.50 -2.01 -17.47
C GLU A 130 -8.48 -3.54 -17.30
N PHE A 131 -8.25 -4.04 -16.08
CA PHE A 131 -8.36 -5.47 -15.76
C PHE A 131 -9.77 -6.00 -16.06
N ALA A 132 -10.81 -5.30 -15.60
CA ALA A 132 -12.21 -5.68 -15.86
C ALA A 132 -12.52 -5.70 -17.36
N ALA A 133 -12.09 -4.68 -18.10
CA ALA A 133 -12.31 -4.58 -19.55
C ALA A 133 -11.59 -5.67 -20.35
N ALA A 134 -10.47 -6.19 -19.83
CA ALA A 134 -9.74 -7.30 -20.40
C ALA A 134 -10.33 -8.68 -20.06
N GLY A 135 -11.38 -8.72 -19.22
CA GLY A 135 -12.01 -9.97 -18.79
C GLY A 135 -11.24 -10.72 -17.72
N TYR A 136 -10.42 -10.02 -16.93
CA TYR A 136 -9.77 -10.62 -15.76
C TYR A 136 -10.81 -11.03 -14.71
N GLU A 137 -10.78 -12.31 -14.33
CA GLU A 137 -11.54 -12.85 -13.21
C GLU A 137 -10.55 -13.22 -12.10
N GLY A 138 -10.61 -12.52 -10.96
CA GLY A 138 -9.66 -12.74 -9.87
C GLY A 138 -9.68 -11.64 -8.82
N VAL A 139 -8.57 -11.46 -8.14
CA VAL A 139 -8.45 -10.49 -7.04
C VAL A 139 -7.58 -9.31 -7.42
N LEU A 140 -8.00 -8.12 -7.04
CA LEU A 140 -7.17 -6.91 -7.04
C LEU A 140 -7.07 -6.42 -5.59
N VAL A 141 -5.88 -6.06 -5.13
CA VAL A 141 -5.65 -5.54 -3.78
C VAL A 141 -4.81 -4.28 -3.87
N ASP A 142 -5.22 -3.22 -3.19
CA ASP A 142 -4.40 -2.02 -3.02
C ASP A 142 -4.06 -1.75 -1.55
N VAL A 143 -3.18 -0.78 -1.34
CA VAL A 143 -2.81 -0.27 0.00
C VAL A 143 -3.03 1.25 0.09
N LEU A 144 -4.09 1.75 -0.55
CA LEU A 144 -4.41 3.17 -0.63
C LEU A 144 -4.74 3.79 0.72
N LYS A 145 -4.38 5.07 0.89
CA LYS A 145 -4.66 5.83 2.11
C LYS A 145 -5.93 6.68 2.06
N ARG A 146 -6.31 7.24 0.91
CA ARG A 146 -7.27 8.36 0.82
C ARG A 146 -8.73 7.95 0.66
N SER A 147 -9.61 8.58 1.43
CA SER A 147 -11.06 8.33 1.46
C SER A 147 -11.72 8.53 0.10
N ARG A 148 -11.34 9.58 -0.64
CA ARG A 148 -11.93 9.89 -1.95
C ARG A 148 -11.81 8.74 -2.96
N VAL A 149 -10.74 7.96 -2.90
CA VAL A 149 -10.50 6.88 -3.86
C VAL A 149 -11.42 5.69 -3.60
N ILE A 150 -11.79 5.45 -2.34
CA ILE A 150 -12.75 4.39 -1.98
C ILE A 150 -14.11 4.65 -2.62
N GLY A 151 -14.58 5.90 -2.61
CA GLY A 151 -15.82 6.28 -3.29
C GLY A 151 -15.80 6.00 -4.80
N LEU A 152 -14.66 6.24 -5.46
CA LEU A 152 -14.49 5.92 -6.89
C LEU A 152 -14.50 4.41 -7.16
N LEU A 153 -13.98 3.60 -6.24
CA LEU A 153 -14.05 2.14 -6.35
C LEU A 153 -15.49 1.64 -6.13
N ASP A 154 -16.21 2.20 -5.16
CA ASP A 154 -17.60 1.85 -4.89
C ASP A 154 -18.52 2.18 -6.08
N GLU A 155 -18.28 3.29 -6.79
CA GLU A 155 -18.98 3.62 -8.05
C GLU A 155 -18.77 2.56 -9.16
N ARG A 156 -17.70 1.76 -9.07
CA ARG A 156 -17.34 0.71 -10.03
C ARG A 156 -17.70 -0.69 -9.54
N ALA A 157 -18.31 -0.84 -8.37
CA ALA A 157 -18.59 -2.14 -7.76
C ALA A 157 -19.36 -3.10 -8.70
N ASP A 158 -20.43 -2.60 -9.35
CA ASP A 158 -21.21 -3.40 -10.31
C ASP A 158 -20.34 -3.92 -11.48
N THR A 159 -19.42 -3.09 -11.99
CA THR A 159 -18.48 -3.49 -13.06
C THR A 159 -17.56 -4.62 -12.57
N PHE A 160 -17.07 -4.54 -11.34
CA PHE A 160 -16.21 -5.58 -10.77
C PHE A 160 -16.98 -6.86 -10.49
N GLU A 161 -18.23 -6.77 -10.01
CA GLU A 161 -19.10 -7.93 -9.84
C GLU A 161 -19.37 -8.65 -11.18
N GLU A 162 -19.72 -7.89 -12.23
CA GLU A 162 -19.96 -8.42 -13.57
C GLU A 162 -18.71 -9.07 -14.19
N ALA A 163 -17.52 -8.53 -13.90
CA ALA A 163 -16.24 -9.06 -14.36
C ALA A 163 -15.70 -10.22 -13.51
N GLY A 164 -16.37 -10.61 -12.42
CA GLY A 164 -15.85 -11.65 -11.52
C GLY A 164 -14.62 -11.22 -10.71
N ILE A 165 -14.47 -9.91 -10.47
CA ILE A 165 -13.38 -9.31 -9.70
C ILE A 165 -13.79 -9.13 -8.24
N THR A 166 -12.92 -9.57 -7.34
CA THR A 166 -12.97 -9.24 -5.91
C THR A 166 -11.89 -8.19 -5.64
N PHE A 167 -12.29 -6.93 -5.46
CA PHE A 167 -11.38 -5.84 -5.15
C PHE A 167 -11.26 -5.67 -3.63
N VAL A 168 -10.05 -5.64 -3.09
CA VAL A 168 -9.79 -5.36 -1.67
C VAL A 168 -9.04 -4.04 -1.53
N CYS A 169 -9.74 -3.00 -1.11
CA CYS A 169 -9.20 -1.64 -0.98
C CYS A 169 -8.63 -1.37 0.42
N GLY A 170 -7.62 -0.51 0.49
CA GLY A 170 -7.02 -0.04 1.74
C GLY A 170 -6.43 -1.16 2.58
N ALA A 171 -5.71 -2.12 2.00
CA ALA A 171 -5.27 -3.34 2.67
C ALA A 171 -3.91 -3.23 3.40
N GLY A 172 -3.46 -2.00 3.71
CA GLY A 172 -2.14 -1.72 4.30
C GLY A 172 -2.10 -1.77 5.83
N ALA A 173 -1.45 -0.78 6.44
CA ALA A 173 -1.39 -0.61 7.88
C ALA A 173 -2.61 0.17 8.39
N THR A 174 -2.76 1.38 7.89
CA THR A 174 -3.93 2.25 8.03
C THR A 174 -4.07 2.92 6.66
N PRO A 175 -5.22 2.80 5.99
CA PRO A 175 -6.23 1.78 6.23
C PRO A 175 -5.63 0.38 6.07
N GLY A 176 -6.26 -0.62 6.71
CA GLY A 176 -5.84 -2.02 6.65
C GLY A 176 -5.86 -2.68 8.01
N PHE A 177 -4.68 -2.94 8.55
CA PHE A 177 -4.53 -3.63 9.83
C PHE A 177 -5.26 -2.93 10.98
N LEU A 178 -5.09 -1.62 11.12
CA LEU A 178 -5.71 -0.84 12.20
C LEU A 178 -7.21 -0.66 12.00
N THR A 179 -7.67 -0.52 10.76
CA THR A 179 -9.11 -0.48 10.44
C THR A 179 -9.79 -1.80 10.83
N GLY A 180 -9.18 -2.94 10.49
CA GLY A 180 -9.68 -4.26 10.89
C GLY A 180 -9.64 -4.46 12.40
N ALA A 181 -8.59 -4.00 13.08
CA ALA A 181 -8.50 -4.03 14.53
C ALA A 181 -9.59 -3.17 15.20
N ALA A 182 -9.89 -1.99 14.65
CA ALA A 182 -10.97 -1.12 15.11
C ALA A 182 -12.33 -1.79 14.95
N ALA A 183 -12.59 -2.42 13.81
CA ALA A 183 -13.82 -3.18 13.55
C ALA A 183 -14.05 -4.32 14.56
N LEU A 184 -12.98 -5.00 14.97
CA LEU A 184 -13.04 -6.02 16.03
C LEU A 184 -13.27 -5.40 17.41
N ALA A 185 -12.56 -4.33 17.75
CA ALA A 185 -12.69 -3.65 19.04
C ALA A 185 -14.08 -3.03 19.24
N ALA A 186 -14.72 -2.59 18.16
CA ALA A 186 -16.07 -2.01 18.15
C ALA A 186 -17.16 -2.96 18.67
N GLN A 187 -16.97 -4.27 18.55
CA GLN A 187 -17.98 -5.28 18.92
C GLN A 187 -18.34 -5.31 20.42
N SER A 188 -17.57 -4.61 21.27
CA SER A 188 -17.87 -4.46 22.71
C SER A 188 -18.92 -3.37 23.00
N PHE A 189 -19.22 -2.52 22.02
CA PHE A 189 -20.03 -1.31 22.21
C PHE A 189 -21.38 -1.44 21.52
N VAL A 190 -22.41 -0.84 22.12
CA VAL A 190 -23.71 -0.63 21.47
C VAL A 190 -23.74 0.63 20.62
N GLU A 191 -22.78 1.54 20.86
CA GLU A 191 -22.57 2.80 20.14
C GLU A 191 -21.08 3.11 20.21
N VAL A 192 -20.42 3.26 19.06
CA VAL A 192 -19.06 3.79 18.96
C VAL A 192 -19.17 5.31 18.94
N GLU A 193 -18.37 5.98 19.77
CA GLU A 193 -18.38 7.44 19.92
C GLU A 193 -17.16 8.11 19.25
N ALA A 194 -16.03 7.40 19.15
CA ALA A 194 -14.83 7.89 18.49
C ALA A 194 -13.86 6.75 18.15
N ILE A 195 -13.16 6.88 17.04
CA ILE A 195 -12.02 6.04 16.66
C ILE A 195 -10.84 6.95 16.34
N ASP A 196 -9.77 6.82 17.13
CA ASP A 196 -8.56 7.62 16.97
C ASP A 196 -7.40 6.72 16.55
N ILE A 197 -6.82 6.97 15.38
CA ILE A 197 -5.62 6.30 14.88
C ILE A 197 -4.45 7.26 14.98
N HIS A 198 -3.39 6.83 15.66
CA HIS A 198 -2.15 7.59 15.78
C HIS A 198 -0.97 6.72 15.34
N TRP A 199 -0.33 7.06 14.22
CA TRP A 199 0.77 6.27 13.67
C TRP A 199 2.14 6.90 13.93
N GLY A 200 3.18 6.06 13.88
CA GLY A 200 4.56 6.48 14.02
C GLY A 200 5.44 5.76 13.01
N VAL A 201 6.20 6.52 12.23
CA VAL A 201 7.09 6.00 11.18
C VAL A 201 8.48 6.60 11.34
N GLY A 202 9.48 5.74 11.58
CA GLY A 202 10.88 6.07 11.38
C GLY A 202 11.33 5.57 10.00
N LEU A 203 12.06 6.39 9.24
CA LEU A 203 12.36 6.14 7.83
C LEU A 203 13.80 6.40 7.39
N GLN A 204 14.76 6.65 8.29
CA GLN A 204 16.12 7.06 7.90
C GLN A 204 16.77 6.18 6.80
N SER A 205 16.82 4.87 7.02
CA SER A 205 17.44 3.90 6.10
C SER A 205 16.63 3.68 4.83
N GLY A 206 15.33 3.97 4.87
CA GLY A 206 14.39 3.77 3.77
C GLY A 206 13.99 5.04 3.04
N TYR A 207 14.49 6.21 3.44
CA TYR A 207 13.98 7.51 3.00
C TYR A 207 14.00 7.64 1.48
N GLU A 208 15.13 7.36 0.84
CA GLU A 208 15.27 7.41 -0.62
C GLU A 208 14.26 6.50 -1.35
N ASP A 209 14.11 5.26 -0.88
CA ASP A 209 13.19 4.28 -1.47
C ASP A 209 11.70 4.62 -1.22
N ASN A 210 11.42 5.55 -0.30
CA ASN A 210 10.07 5.92 0.14
C ASN A 210 9.76 7.42 -0.06
N ARG A 211 10.56 8.15 -0.86
CA ARG A 211 10.30 9.59 -1.14
C ARG A 211 8.91 9.85 -1.72
N GLY A 212 8.39 8.92 -2.53
CA GLY A 212 7.01 9.00 -3.02
C GLY A 212 5.97 9.01 -1.89
N THR A 213 6.18 8.18 -0.86
CA THR A 213 5.34 8.14 0.34
C THR A 213 5.46 9.42 1.16
N VAL A 214 6.68 9.96 1.33
CA VAL A 214 6.90 11.22 2.05
C VAL A 214 6.23 12.39 1.31
N ARG A 215 6.33 12.43 -0.02
CA ARG A 215 5.63 13.41 -0.86
C ARG A 215 4.10 13.30 -0.68
N GLU A 216 3.56 12.08 -0.60
CA GLU A 216 2.13 11.88 -0.32
C GLU A 216 1.74 12.39 1.08
N ASP A 217 2.57 12.14 2.10
CA ASP A 217 2.31 12.60 3.47
C ASP A 217 2.35 14.14 3.56
N ILE A 218 3.31 14.81 2.88
CA ILE A 218 3.40 16.28 2.81
C ILE A 218 2.10 16.91 2.29
N ALA A 219 1.34 16.24 1.44
CA ALA A 219 0.05 16.74 0.95
C ALA A 219 -1.00 16.95 2.06
N HIS A 220 -0.76 16.44 3.27
CA HIS A 220 -1.60 16.65 4.45
C HIS A 220 -1.14 17.81 5.34
N LEU A 221 -0.01 18.45 5.04
CA LEU A 221 0.45 19.61 5.79
C LEU A 221 -0.39 20.86 5.49
N PRO A 222 -0.58 21.76 6.47
CA PRO A 222 -1.26 23.02 6.24
C PRO A 222 -0.62 23.82 5.08
N GLY A 223 -1.42 24.10 4.05
CA GLY A 223 -0.98 24.84 2.87
C GLY A 223 -0.54 23.98 1.69
N TYR A 224 -0.57 22.65 1.85
CA TYR A 224 -0.37 21.69 0.78
C TYR A 224 -1.66 20.89 0.51
N ASP A 225 -1.69 20.31 -0.68
CA ASP A 225 -2.69 19.36 -1.18
C ASP A 225 -1.98 18.39 -2.14
N ILE A 226 -2.71 17.45 -2.74
CA ILE A 226 -2.08 16.47 -3.64
C ILE A 226 -1.46 17.13 -4.87
N GLU A 227 -2.07 18.19 -5.40
CA GLU A 227 -1.64 18.84 -6.64
C GLU A 227 -0.33 19.58 -6.38
N SER A 228 -0.28 20.37 -5.31
CA SER A 228 0.92 21.08 -4.89
C SER A 228 2.04 20.14 -4.47
N ALA A 229 1.73 19.07 -3.72
CA ALA A 229 2.74 18.09 -3.30
C ALA A 229 3.34 17.31 -4.48
N ARG A 230 2.54 17.02 -5.51
CA ARG A 230 3.00 16.33 -6.72
C ARG A 230 4.06 17.12 -7.47
N ASP A 231 3.90 18.44 -7.52
CA ASP A 231 4.79 19.33 -8.27
C ASP A 231 6.07 19.71 -7.48
N LEU A 232 6.23 19.23 -6.24
CA LEU A 232 7.44 19.48 -5.44
C LEU A 232 8.65 18.72 -6.01
N SER A 233 9.71 19.47 -6.28
CA SER A 233 11.05 18.93 -6.52
C SER A 233 11.64 18.29 -5.26
N ASP A 234 12.66 17.45 -5.44
CA ASP A 234 13.34 16.80 -4.32
C ASP A 234 14.00 17.84 -3.38
N ASP A 235 14.56 18.94 -3.91
CA ASP A 235 15.11 20.03 -3.12
C ASP A 235 14.04 20.76 -2.28
N GLU A 236 12.82 20.91 -2.81
CA GLU A 236 11.70 21.51 -2.07
C GLU A 236 11.19 20.56 -0.97
N ILE A 237 11.17 19.25 -1.22
CA ILE A 237 10.88 18.26 -0.18
C ILE A 237 11.92 18.32 0.95
N GLU A 238 13.21 18.36 0.61
CA GLU A 238 14.27 18.49 1.62
C GLU A 238 14.13 19.78 2.42
N ALA A 239 13.76 20.90 1.78
CA ALA A 239 13.53 22.15 2.49
C ALA A 239 12.36 22.05 3.49
N ILE A 240 11.26 21.40 3.11
CA ILE A 240 10.12 21.15 4.01
C ILE A 240 10.55 20.25 5.17
N VAL A 241 11.26 19.17 4.88
CA VAL A 241 11.79 18.25 5.90
C VAL A 241 12.71 18.99 6.87
N ASP A 242 13.61 19.83 6.39
CA ASP A 242 14.54 20.60 7.20
C ASP A 242 13.84 21.67 8.05
N ASP A 243 12.81 22.33 7.52
CA ASP A 243 11.96 23.28 8.26
C ASP A 243 11.22 22.63 9.44
N HIS A 244 11.03 21.30 9.37
CA HIS A 244 10.44 20.47 10.41
C HIS A 244 11.49 19.69 11.23
N ASP A 245 12.77 20.03 11.15
CA ASP A 245 13.87 19.32 11.82
C ASP A 245 13.90 17.81 11.53
N GLY A 246 13.35 17.38 10.39
CA GLY A 246 13.21 15.98 9.98
C GLY A 246 12.08 15.20 10.66
N VAL A 247 11.28 15.85 11.51
CA VAL A 247 10.17 15.24 12.25
C VAL A 247 8.88 15.99 11.94
N ILE A 248 7.99 15.35 11.20
CA ILE A 248 6.75 15.94 10.72
C ILE A 248 5.57 15.33 11.48
N GLU A 249 4.76 16.18 12.10
CA GLU A 249 3.53 15.80 12.81
C GLU A 249 2.32 16.12 11.94
N PHE A 250 1.39 15.17 11.89
CA PHE A 250 0.16 15.26 11.12
C PHE A 250 -1.05 15.08 12.03
N GLU A 251 -2.02 15.96 11.87
CA GLU A 251 -3.30 15.93 12.58
C GLU A 251 -4.43 15.87 11.55
N ASP A 252 -5.48 15.10 11.85
CA ASP A 252 -6.74 15.08 11.09
C ASP A 252 -6.56 14.89 9.57
N MET A 253 -5.77 13.88 9.20
CA MET A 253 -5.48 13.54 7.81
C MET A 253 -6.71 12.95 7.12
N GLU A 254 -6.95 13.32 5.85
CA GLU A 254 -7.87 12.57 4.98
C GLU A 254 -7.38 11.12 4.90
N HIS A 255 -8.21 10.18 5.35
CA HIS A 255 -7.79 8.81 5.46
C HIS A 255 -8.96 7.83 5.43
N ALA A 256 -8.92 6.87 4.50
CA ALA A 256 -10.01 5.98 4.14
C ALA A 256 -10.49 5.05 5.27
N ASP A 257 -9.81 5.00 6.42
CA ASP A 257 -10.33 4.34 7.62
C ASP A 257 -11.75 4.84 7.94
N ASP A 258 -12.01 6.14 7.76
CA ASP A 258 -13.29 6.79 8.02
C ASP A 258 -14.45 6.14 7.20
N VAL A 259 -14.35 6.16 5.88
CA VAL A 259 -15.34 5.64 4.94
C VAL A 259 -15.43 4.12 5.05
N LEU A 260 -14.31 3.42 5.28
CA LEU A 260 -14.30 1.96 5.40
C LEU A 260 -15.03 1.50 6.68
N LEU A 261 -14.88 2.20 7.80
CA LEU A 261 -15.59 1.91 9.05
C LEU A 261 -17.07 2.33 8.98
N GLU A 262 -17.37 3.47 8.35
CA GLU A 262 -18.75 3.92 8.11
C GLU A 262 -19.51 2.95 7.20
N ARG A 263 -18.89 2.52 6.09
CA ARG A 263 -19.47 1.54 5.17
C ARG A 263 -19.78 0.20 5.85
N ALA A 264 -18.95 -0.20 6.82
CA ALA A 264 -19.17 -1.40 7.63
C ALA A 264 -20.24 -1.22 8.73
N GLY A 265 -20.80 -0.01 8.88
CA GLY A 265 -21.85 0.31 9.85
C GLY A 265 -21.35 0.41 11.29
N ILE A 266 -20.07 0.77 11.49
CA ILE A 266 -19.43 0.83 12.81
C ILE A 266 -19.66 2.18 13.50
N CYS A 267 -19.40 3.28 12.80
CA CYS A 267 -19.56 4.67 13.27
C CYS A 267 -19.75 5.61 12.07
N ASP A 268 -20.08 6.88 12.32
CA ASP A 268 -20.05 7.89 11.25
C ASP A 268 -18.59 8.22 10.88
N ALA A 269 -18.32 8.55 9.62
CA ALA A 269 -16.96 8.88 9.16
C ALA A 269 -16.35 10.05 9.96
N ALA A 270 -17.18 11.00 10.39
CA ALA A 270 -16.76 12.16 11.20
C ALA A 270 -16.28 11.80 12.62
N ASP A 271 -16.52 10.57 13.09
CA ASP A 271 -16.06 10.09 14.39
C ASP A 271 -14.70 9.38 14.29
N VAL A 272 -14.11 9.32 13.10
CA VAL A 272 -12.79 8.72 12.85
C VAL A 272 -11.76 9.83 12.62
N THR A 273 -10.69 9.82 13.40
CA THR A 273 -9.57 10.77 13.25
C THR A 273 -8.27 10.00 13.05
N VAL A 274 -7.48 10.41 12.06
CA VAL A 274 -6.17 9.81 11.76
C VAL A 274 -5.08 10.87 11.79
N GLY A 275 -3.98 10.59 12.47
CA GLY A 275 -2.80 11.44 12.49
C GLY A 275 -1.56 10.64 12.89
N GLY A 276 -0.40 11.29 12.99
CA GLY A 276 0.82 10.61 13.36
C GLY A 276 2.09 11.42 13.23
N VAL A 277 3.22 10.76 13.42
CA VAL A 277 4.54 11.36 13.39
C VAL A 277 5.47 10.59 12.46
N LEU A 278 6.03 11.30 11.48
CA LEU A 278 7.06 10.82 10.57
C LEU A 278 8.41 11.39 10.97
N ASP A 279 9.38 10.53 11.28
CA ASP A 279 10.79 10.90 11.47
C ASP A 279 11.61 10.33 10.32
N VAL A 280 12.08 11.21 9.43
CA VAL A 280 12.90 10.80 8.27
C VAL A 280 14.40 10.71 8.60
N ARG A 281 14.78 11.06 9.82
CA ARG A 281 16.18 11.08 10.29
C ARG A 281 16.49 9.95 11.26
N ASN A 282 15.50 9.19 11.71
CA ASN A 282 15.65 8.00 12.55
C ASN A 282 14.86 6.80 11.98
N ASP A 283 15.38 5.58 12.13
CA ASP A 283 14.66 4.34 11.80
C ASP A 283 13.73 3.88 12.93
N GLU A 284 14.03 4.26 14.16
CA GLU A 284 13.15 3.98 15.30
C GLU A 284 11.86 4.77 15.17
N LYS A 285 10.72 4.13 15.47
CA LYS A 285 9.43 4.84 15.45
C LYS A 285 9.46 5.99 16.46
N PRO A 286 9.06 7.22 16.05
CA PRO A 286 9.00 8.35 16.96
C PRO A 286 7.88 8.22 18.02
N THR A 287 6.88 7.38 17.74
CA THR A 287 5.76 7.07 18.63
C THR A 287 5.20 5.68 18.34
N THR A 288 4.62 5.04 19.34
CA THR A 288 3.94 3.75 19.16
C THR A 288 2.69 3.95 18.32
N THR A 289 2.56 3.14 17.26
CA THR A 289 1.38 3.18 16.39
C THR A 289 0.19 2.51 17.08
N THR A 290 -0.94 3.20 17.17
CA THR A 290 -2.12 2.73 17.89
C THR A 290 -3.42 3.03 17.14
N VAL A 291 -4.45 2.24 17.46
CA VAL A 291 -5.84 2.62 17.25
C VAL A 291 -6.59 2.48 18.57
N THR A 292 -7.40 3.49 18.90
CA THR A 292 -8.30 3.45 20.05
C THR A 292 -9.74 3.54 19.58
N VAL A 293 -10.61 2.72 20.19
CA VAL A 293 -12.04 2.69 19.90
C VAL A 293 -12.77 3.00 21.20
N THR A 294 -13.39 4.16 21.26
CA THR A 294 -14.17 4.64 22.40
C THR A 294 -15.64 4.49 22.11
N GLY A 295 -16.40 3.94 23.07
CA GLY A 295 -17.84 3.77 22.91
C GLY A 295 -18.56 3.50 24.22
N ARG A 296 -19.86 3.26 24.09
CA ARG A 296 -20.77 2.91 25.18
C ARG A 296 -21.11 1.43 25.14
N THR A 297 -21.00 0.74 26.26
CA THR A 297 -21.39 -0.68 26.38
C THR A 297 -22.89 -0.84 26.61
N PHE A 298 -23.38 -2.08 26.51
CA PHE A 298 -24.80 -2.38 26.81
C PHE A 298 -25.18 -2.12 28.28
N ASP A 299 -24.19 -2.06 29.19
CA ASP A 299 -24.36 -1.71 30.60
C ASP A 299 -24.44 -0.17 30.81
N GLY A 300 -24.29 0.63 29.75
CA GLY A 300 -24.33 2.09 29.78
C GLY A 300 -22.99 2.76 30.11
N GLU A 301 -21.94 1.97 30.37
CA GLU A 301 -20.60 2.44 30.69
C GLU A 301 -19.87 2.93 29.43
N ARG A 302 -19.12 4.02 29.56
CA ARG A 302 -18.23 4.49 28.50
C ARG A 302 -16.84 3.89 28.72
N ALA A 303 -16.27 3.27 27.71
CA ALA A 303 -14.95 2.65 27.77
C ALA A 303 -14.18 2.82 26.46
N THR A 304 -12.87 2.58 26.50
CA THR A 304 -11.97 2.66 25.36
C THR A 304 -11.15 1.37 25.27
N ASN A 305 -11.17 0.74 24.11
CA ASN A 305 -10.28 -0.36 23.75
C ASN A 305 -9.10 0.19 22.95
N THR A 306 -7.88 -0.30 23.20
CA THR A 306 -6.66 0.14 22.50
C THR A 306 -5.95 -1.06 21.88
N PHE A 307 -5.53 -0.92 20.64
CA PHE A 307 -4.65 -1.86 19.94
C PHE A 307 -3.34 -1.14 19.58
N GLU A 308 -2.21 -1.76 19.91
CA GLU A 308 -0.87 -1.17 19.77
C GLU A 308 0.01 -2.07 18.91
N LEU A 309 0.72 -1.46 17.95
CA LEU A 309 1.74 -2.15 17.17
C LEU A 309 3.09 -2.04 17.87
N GLY A 310 3.86 -3.13 17.92
CA GLY A 310 5.22 -3.09 18.47
C GLY A 310 6.10 -2.10 17.71
N ASP A 311 6.98 -1.40 18.42
CA ASP A 311 7.84 -0.38 17.83
C ASP A 311 8.84 -0.98 16.84
N GLU A 312 9.20 -2.25 17.01
CA GLU A 312 10.08 -3.01 16.12
C GLU A 312 9.39 -3.49 14.83
N THR A 313 8.06 -3.34 14.72
CA THR A 313 7.34 -3.66 13.48
C THR A 313 7.40 -2.46 12.54
N SER A 314 8.23 -2.54 11.51
CA SER A 314 8.39 -1.44 10.55
C SER A 314 7.11 -1.12 9.78
N MET A 315 7.05 0.06 9.16
CA MET A 315 5.97 0.42 8.22
C MET A 315 5.81 -0.65 7.14
N ALA A 316 6.92 -1.09 6.54
CA ALA A 316 6.90 -2.11 5.50
C ALA A 316 6.26 -3.44 5.97
N ALA A 317 6.56 -3.88 7.20
CA ALA A 317 5.96 -5.09 7.76
C ALA A 317 4.45 -4.92 8.00
N ASN A 318 4.05 -3.78 8.57
CA ASN A 318 2.66 -3.46 8.88
C ASN A 318 1.81 -3.14 7.65
N VAL A 319 2.40 -2.84 6.49
CA VAL A 319 1.68 -2.69 5.22
C VAL A 319 1.62 -4.03 4.47
N ASN A 320 2.77 -4.65 4.21
CA ASN A 320 2.85 -5.79 3.29
C ASN A 320 2.35 -7.10 3.90
N GLY A 321 2.52 -7.29 5.21
CA GLY A 321 1.97 -8.45 5.91
C GLY A 321 0.45 -8.52 5.78
N PRO A 322 -0.27 -7.46 6.17
CA PRO A 322 -1.71 -7.33 5.98
C PRO A 322 -2.14 -7.38 4.51
N ALA A 323 -1.46 -6.68 3.60
CA ALA A 323 -1.82 -6.67 2.18
C ALA A 323 -1.85 -8.09 1.59
N LEU A 324 -0.82 -8.91 1.87
CA LEU A 324 -0.79 -10.31 1.44
C LEU A 324 -1.82 -11.18 2.20
N GLY A 325 -2.15 -10.84 3.44
CA GLY A 325 -3.18 -11.56 4.19
C GLY A 325 -4.60 -11.28 3.69
N TYR A 326 -4.88 -10.04 3.30
CA TYR A 326 -6.10 -9.63 2.64
C TYR A 326 -6.18 -10.16 1.21
N LEU A 327 -5.05 -10.27 0.49
CA LEU A 327 -4.98 -10.96 -0.79
C LEU A 327 -5.43 -12.42 -0.66
N LYS A 328 -4.91 -13.17 0.32
CA LYS A 328 -5.38 -14.53 0.60
C LYS A 328 -6.88 -14.59 0.89
N ALA A 329 -7.39 -13.65 1.70
CA ALA A 329 -8.82 -13.58 2.04
C ALA A 329 -9.70 -13.24 0.82
N GLY A 330 -9.25 -12.30 -0.02
CA GLY A 330 -9.88 -11.94 -1.28
C GLY A 330 -9.95 -13.13 -2.23
N VAL A 331 -8.86 -13.89 -2.38
CA VAL A 331 -8.84 -15.06 -3.28
C VAL A 331 -9.80 -16.13 -2.80
N ARG A 332 -9.89 -16.33 -1.48
CA ARG A 332 -10.86 -17.25 -0.90
C ARG A 332 -12.31 -16.84 -1.20
N ARG A 333 -12.63 -15.55 -1.11
CA ARG A 333 -13.96 -15.02 -1.44
C ARG A 333 -14.26 -15.10 -2.93
N ASN A 334 -13.32 -14.71 -3.77
CA ASN A 334 -13.43 -14.82 -5.23
C ASN A 334 -13.76 -16.25 -5.66
N ARG A 335 -13.00 -17.23 -5.15
CA ARG A 335 -13.22 -18.68 -5.40
C ARG A 335 -14.56 -19.19 -4.85
N ALA A 336 -15.19 -18.48 -3.92
CA ALA A 336 -16.53 -18.77 -3.41
C ALA A 336 -17.65 -18.09 -4.22
N GLY A 337 -17.31 -17.31 -5.25
CA GLY A 337 -18.27 -16.55 -6.05
C GLY A 337 -18.69 -15.22 -5.41
N GLU A 338 -17.88 -14.68 -4.50
CA GLU A 338 -18.11 -13.39 -3.85
C GLU A 338 -17.22 -12.32 -4.50
N TYR A 339 -17.84 -11.47 -5.31
CA TYR A 339 -17.21 -10.40 -6.10
C TYR A 339 -17.62 -9.02 -5.57
N GLY A 340 -17.04 -7.96 -6.13
CA GLY A 340 -17.29 -6.57 -5.73
C GLY A 340 -16.14 -5.97 -4.92
N VAL A 341 -16.43 -4.88 -4.20
CA VAL A 341 -15.44 -4.11 -3.43
C VAL A 341 -15.55 -4.43 -1.94
N PHE A 342 -14.43 -4.79 -1.33
CA PHE A 342 -14.31 -5.11 0.09
C PHE A 342 -13.18 -4.32 0.73
N GLY A 343 -13.30 -4.07 2.03
CA GLY A 343 -12.26 -3.42 2.81
C GLY A 343 -11.83 -4.25 4.02
N PRO A 344 -10.90 -3.72 4.82
CA PRO A 344 -10.34 -4.39 5.99
C PRO A 344 -11.36 -4.53 7.13
N ALA A 345 -12.40 -3.69 7.16
CA ALA A 345 -13.52 -3.81 8.08
C ALA A 345 -14.49 -4.95 7.70
N ASP A 346 -14.48 -5.39 6.43
CA ASP A 346 -15.38 -6.43 5.89
C ASP A 346 -14.76 -7.84 5.93
N LEU A 347 -13.44 -7.91 6.05
CA LEU A 347 -12.65 -9.13 5.85
C LEU A 347 -11.79 -9.46 7.07
N MET A 348 -11.70 -10.74 7.40
CA MET A 348 -10.64 -11.25 8.27
C MET A 348 -9.46 -11.69 7.39
N PRO A 349 -8.25 -11.13 7.54
CA PRO A 349 -7.10 -11.52 6.72
C PRO A 349 -6.65 -12.96 7.04
N GLY A 350 -6.12 -13.65 6.03
CA GLY A 350 -5.50 -14.97 6.19
C GLY A 350 -4.01 -14.85 6.50
N PHE A 351 -3.48 -15.65 7.42
CA PHE A 351 -2.05 -15.67 7.73
C PHE A 351 -1.23 -16.36 6.62
#